data_AF-A0A5R9E2N0-F1
#
_entry.id   AF-A0A5R9E2N0-F1
#
_cell.length_a   1.000
_cell.length_b   1.000
_cell.length_c   1.000
_cell.angle_alpha   90.00
_cell.angle_beta   90.00
_cell.angle_gamma   90.00
#
_symmetry.space_group_name_H-M   'P 1'
#
loop_
_entity.id
_entity.type
_entity.pdbx_description
1 polymer ?
#
loop_
_entity_poly.entity_id
_entity_poly.type
_entity_poly.pdbx_seq_one_letter_code
_entity_poly.pdbx_strand_id
1 'polypeptide(L)'
;MLTVHATARRALPLALGAALAASGAPAAAAPAADTPLPREGIYRSLKVDEVPAAYVVLIDTSSSMQDRGPDGAPLYATVKRRLDAFLRTLTPADEVAVVTFGRATSVIHPMSPVKAKGGGGLFAKGLPATATESASDHGSALEAAAEQLNRSTAPVGAVLLLTDGAVNAPGSPYERQGTPAWKRLKERYSAMGTNRKIVGYGVPLAEGTRVGEVLGGAFGAPRILPVDPAALGTQLGVAKDQVRAEKAVSVLRADEGKGVAVSVEGEGVRRPGPGAVTMATGDRTGARSRTVRVTLSSEARHVPLRVTLRAVAERGGPDVDVSGAGRAVDLAPGQSRTVELTLAWNQDPEFALIPGARDFRAGLDLRADVSSPWTPAVRSSLGYAKFTTGGPSVTDVDLVGTVPGRAPGWFYPLVLLVALLGGAAGWRAYKRRRPTLSGVLTVTDLRTGSRQTLALRGREVSEETDAGDVRARITVRGGHEGGRLVLVLRCDREAPRPGGERLRDSGTCELGKSTVLCGIGFSHETGSQAVAMQ
;
A
#
# COMPACT_ATOMS: atom_id res chain seq x y z
N MET A 1 20.82 -43.46 62.71
CA MET A 1 20.31 -44.78 63.14
C MET A 1 18.92 -44.96 62.53
N LEU A 2 18.45 -46.12 62.11
CA LEU A 2 19.02 -47.45 61.79
C LEU A 2 17.91 -48.08 60.89
N THR A 3 18.12 -48.40 59.61
CA THR A 3 18.33 -49.77 59.08
C THR A 3 17.13 -50.73 59.32
N VAL A 4 16.70 -51.67 58.46
CA VAL A 4 17.28 -52.23 57.22
C VAL A 4 16.32 -53.26 56.58
N HIS A 5 16.28 -53.35 55.23
CA HIS A 5 15.94 -54.52 54.36
C HIS A 5 14.63 -55.33 54.73
N ALA A 6 14.22 -56.48 54.16
CA ALA A 6 14.63 -57.39 53.07
C ALA A 6 13.36 -58.19 52.61
N THR A 7 13.22 -58.84 51.44
CA THR A 7 14.04 -58.96 50.22
C THR A 7 13.19 -59.32 48.98
N ALA A 8 13.80 -59.25 47.80
CA ALA A 8 13.35 -59.67 46.47
C ALA A 8 12.93 -61.15 46.28
N ARG A 9 12.20 -61.43 45.18
CA ARG A 9 12.70 -62.32 44.09
C ARG A 9 12.05 -62.05 42.74
N ARG A 10 12.84 -62.28 41.67
CA ARG A 10 12.52 -62.01 40.26
C ARG A 10 11.87 -63.22 39.60
N ALA A 11 11.03 -62.99 38.58
CA ALA A 11 11.02 -63.78 37.35
C ALA A 11 10.40 -62.97 36.19
N LEU A 12 11.22 -62.62 35.20
CA LEU A 12 10.79 -62.32 33.82
C LEU A 12 10.83 -63.66 33.05
N PRO A 13 10.04 -63.87 31.97
CA PRO A 13 10.56 -63.46 30.66
C PRO A 13 9.54 -63.05 29.57
N LEU A 14 10.08 -62.27 28.61
CA LEU A 14 9.73 -62.05 27.19
C LEU A 14 8.43 -62.62 26.56
N ALA A 15 7.67 -61.71 25.90
CA ALA A 15 7.41 -61.67 24.44
C ALA A 15 6.78 -60.30 24.10
N LEU A 16 7.40 -59.38 23.34
CA LEU A 16 7.63 -59.34 21.87
C LEU A 16 6.34 -59.11 21.03
N GLY A 17 6.22 -57.93 20.40
CA GLY A 17 5.32 -57.72 19.24
C GLY A 17 4.53 -56.41 19.21
N ALA A 18 4.88 -55.52 18.26
CA ALA A 18 4.06 -54.54 17.51
C ALA A 18 2.94 -53.70 18.22
N ALA A 19 2.75 -52.40 17.97
CA ALA A 19 3.29 -51.55 16.91
C ALA A 19 3.39 -50.07 17.37
N LEU A 20 4.53 -49.41 17.10
CA LEU A 20 4.55 -47.95 17.02
C LEU A 20 4.11 -47.52 15.61
N ALA A 21 2.82 -47.21 15.46
CA ALA A 21 2.36 -46.37 14.35
C ALA A 21 2.62 -44.89 14.70
N ALA A 22 3.90 -44.54 14.86
CA ALA A 22 4.29 -43.15 15.02
C ALA A 22 4.07 -42.43 13.69
N SER A 23 3.07 -41.56 13.65
CA SER A 23 2.75 -40.70 12.51
C SER A 23 3.92 -39.76 12.24
N GLY A 24 4.79 -40.19 11.32
CA GLY A 24 5.87 -39.38 10.76
C GLY A 24 5.32 -38.24 9.92
N ALA A 25 4.77 -37.22 10.57
CA ALA A 25 4.58 -35.92 9.94
C ALA A 25 5.96 -35.47 9.45
N PRO A 26 6.13 -35.13 8.16
CA PRO A 26 7.39 -34.61 7.68
C PRO A 26 7.67 -33.32 8.45
N ALA A 27 8.74 -33.32 9.24
CA ALA A 27 9.22 -32.10 9.87
C ALA A 27 9.50 -31.10 8.76
N ALA A 28 8.63 -30.09 8.64
CA ALA A 28 8.75 -29.07 7.61
C ALA A 28 10.13 -28.43 7.79
N ALA A 29 11.00 -28.61 6.81
CA ALA A 29 12.35 -28.05 6.85
C ALA A 29 12.21 -26.55 7.15
N ALA A 30 12.89 -26.10 8.20
CA ALA A 30 12.94 -24.67 8.51
C ALA A 30 13.35 -23.92 7.25
N PRO A 31 12.72 -22.77 6.93
CA PRO A 31 13.00 -22.04 5.70
C PRO A 31 14.51 -21.80 5.61
N ALA A 32 15.11 -22.27 4.51
CA ALA A 32 16.55 -22.24 4.34
C ALA A 32 17.05 -20.82 4.58
N ALA A 33 17.92 -20.66 5.59
CA ALA A 33 18.36 -19.35 6.04
C ALA A 33 18.93 -18.54 4.86
N ASP A 34 18.62 -17.24 4.85
CA ASP A 34 18.90 -16.28 3.77
C ASP A 34 20.40 -16.09 3.52
N THR A 35 21.01 -17.13 2.95
CA THR A 35 22.41 -17.15 2.53
C THR A 35 22.48 -16.39 1.21
N PRO A 36 23.12 -15.20 1.15
CA PRO A 36 23.19 -14.45 -0.08
C PRO A 36 23.88 -15.28 -1.16
N LEU A 37 23.31 -15.33 -2.35
CA LEU A 37 23.91 -16.07 -3.47
C LEU A 37 25.33 -15.54 -3.73
N PRO A 38 26.37 -16.39 -3.73
CA PRO A 38 27.72 -15.95 -4.00
C PRO A 38 27.83 -15.37 -5.41
N ARG A 39 28.82 -14.51 -5.63
CA ARG A 39 29.03 -13.73 -6.86
C ARG A 39 28.92 -14.56 -8.15
N GLU A 40 29.53 -15.75 -8.20
CA GLU A 40 29.44 -16.66 -9.35
C GLU A 40 28.04 -17.27 -9.56
N GLY A 41 27.25 -17.44 -8.50
CA GLY A 41 25.85 -17.83 -8.59
C GLY A 41 25.02 -16.75 -9.28
N ILE A 42 25.22 -15.49 -8.91
CA ILE A 42 24.59 -14.33 -9.57
C ILE A 42 25.03 -14.24 -11.04
N TYR A 43 26.33 -14.38 -11.34
CA TYR A 43 26.84 -14.36 -12.71
C TYR A 43 26.22 -15.44 -13.60
N ARG A 44 26.05 -16.66 -13.07
CA ARG A 44 25.38 -17.76 -13.78
C ARG A 44 23.91 -17.46 -14.03
N SER A 45 23.19 -16.96 -13.02
CA SER A 45 21.76 -16.59 -13.14
C SER A 45 21.53 -15.43 -14.11
N LEU A 46 22.45 -14.46 -14.16
CA LEU A 46 22.44 -13.33 -15.10
C LEU A 46 22.99 -13.69 -16.49
N LYS A 47 23.51 -14.90 -16.70
CA LYS A 47 24.19 -15.34 -17.94
C LYS A 47 25.27 -14.35 -18.39
N VAL A 48 26.10 -13.88 -17.45
CA VAL A 48 27.13 -12.84 -17.71
C VAL A 48 28.07 -13.19 -18.87
N ASP A 49 28.33 -14.48 -19.08
CA ASP A 49 29.23 -14.95 -20.14
C ASP A 49 28.57 -14.94 -21.54
N GLU A 50 27.24 -14.79 -21.63
CA GLU A 50 26.47 -14.50 -22.87
C GLU A 50 26.41 -12.99 -23.19
N VAL A 51 26.67 -12.11 -22.21
CA VAL A 51 26.72 -10.66 -22.42
C VAL A 51 28.06 -10.29 -23.07
N PRO A 52 28.10 -9.61 -24.23
CA PRO A 52 29.37 -9.23 -24.87
C PRO A 52 30.11 -8.14 -24.08
N ALA A 53 31.44 -8.20 -24.05
CA ALA A 53 32.28 -7.03 -23.78
C ALA A 53 33.29 -6.82 -24.91
N ALA A 54 33.61 -5.55 -25.16
CA ALA A 54 34.59 -5.15 -26.16
C ALA A 54 35.95 -4.89 -25.51
N TYR A 55 36.95 -5.69 -25.82
CA TYR A 55 38.32 -5.53 -25.34
C TYR A 55 39.18 -4.93 -26.46
N VAL A 56 39.79 -3.78 -26.23
CA VAL A 56 40.88 -3.28 -27.09
C VAL A 56 42.19 -3.47 -26.35
N VAL A 57 43.10 -4.24 -26.92
CA VAL A 57 44.44 -4.47 -26.38
C VAL A 57 45.45 -3.61 -27.13
N LEU A 58 46.07 -2.67 -26.43
CA LEU A 58 47.11 -1.77 -26.92
C LEU A 58 48.46 -2.28 -26.45
N ILE A 59 49.32 -2.61 -27.41
CA ILE A 59 50.61 -3.25 -27.17
C ILE A 59 51.71 -2.30 -27.65
N ASP A 60 52.55 -1.87 -26.72
CA ASP A 60 53.74 -1.08 -27.06
C ASP A 60 54.71 -1.94 -27.90
N THR A 61 55.25 -1.34 -28.95
CA THR A 61 56.22 -1.95 -29.88
C THR A 61 57.50 -1.13 -30.02
N SER A 62 57.74 -0.22 -29.09
CA SER A 62 59.00 0.52 -28.96
C SER A 62 60.19 -0.38 -28.59
N SER A 63 61.40 0.08 -28.88
CA SER A 63 62.63 -0.69 -28.67
C SER A 63 62.91 -1.05 -27.20
N SER A 64 62.43 -0.25 -26.23
CA SER A 64 62.58 -0.57 -24.79
C SER A 64 61.82 -1.84 -24.40
N MET A 65 60.75 -2.20 -25.12
CA MET A 65 60.06 -3.47 -24.93
C MET A 65 60.91 -4.71 -25.29
N GLN A 66 62.14 -4.53 -25.79
CA GLN A 66 63.15 -5.60 -25.90
C GLN A 66 64.02 -5.78 -24.64
N ASP A 67 63.97 -4.85 -23.69
CA ASP A 67 64.64 -4.96 -22.41
C ASP A 67 64.13 -6.19 -21.64
N ARG A 68 65.01 -6.77 -20.83
CA ARG A 68 64.70 -8.01 -20.10
C ARG A 68 63.79 -7.72 -18.91
N GLY A 69 62.65 -8.39 -18.88
CA GLY A 69 61.77 -8.42 -17.71
C GLY A 69 62.31 -9.29 -16.58
N PRO A 70 61.56 -9.41 -15.47
CA PRO A 70 61.95 -10.21 -14.29
C PRO A 70 62.20 -11.70 -14.58
N ASP A 71 61.65 -12.24 -15.68
CA ASP A 71 61.86 -13.62 -16.13
C ASP A 71 63.07 -13.78 -17.07
N GLY A 72 63.88 -12.73 -17.25
CA GLY A 72 65.07 -12.71 -18.11
C GLY A 72 64.77 -12.69 -19.61
N ALA A 73 63.49 -12.76 -20.00
CA ALA A 73 63.03 -12.66 -21.38
C ALA A 73 62.69 -11.21 -21.75
N PRO A 74 62.71 -10.83 -23.04
CA PRO A 74 62.23 -9.52 -23.48
C PRO A 74 60.77 -9.27 -23.05
N LEU A 75 60.48 -8.08 -22.52
CA LEU A 75 59.12 -7.71 -22.05
C LEU A 75 58.05 -7.99 -23.12
N TYR A 76 58.32 -7.66 -24.39
CA TYR A 76 57.44 -7.93 -25.52
C TYR A 76 57.12 -9.42 -25.73
N ALA A 77 58.10 -10.31 -25.53
CA ALA A 77 57.90 -11.75 -25.66
C ALA A 77 57.02 -12.30 -24.53
N THR A 78 57.18 -11.76 -23.31
CA THR A 78 56.35 -12.09 -22.15
C THR A 78 54.92 -11.55 -22.31
N VAL A 79 54.74 -10.34 -22.83
CA VAL A 79 53.43 -9.81 -23.23
C VAL A 79 52.74 -10.73 -24.24
N LYS A 80 53.39 -11.07 -25.35
CA LYS A 80 52.82 -11.97 -26.39
C LYS A 80 52.34 -13.30 -25.80
N ARG A 81 53.16 -13.92 -24.93
CA ARG A 81 52.88 -15.21 -24.27
C ARG A 81 51.70 -15.13 -23.29
N ARG A 82 51.67 -14.11 -22.43
CA ARG A 82 50.62 -13.94 -21.39
C ARG A 82 49.30 -13.46 -21.99
N LEU A 83 49.36 -12.62 -23.02
CA LEU A 83 48.21 -12.14 -23.74
C LEU A 83 47.45 -13.29 -24.42
N ASP A 84 48.14 -14.15 -25.20
CA ASP A 84 47.51 -15.31 -25.85
C ASP A 84 46.77 -16.21 -24.84
N ALA A 85 47.37 -16.45 -23.66
CA ALA A 85 46.72 -17.18 -22.58
C ALA A 85 45.46 -16.48 -22.05
N PHE A 86 45.49 -15.16 -21.82
CA PHE A 86 44.32 -14.38 -21.38
C PHE A 86 43.15 -14.48 -22.36
N LEU A 87 43.43 -14.34 -23.66
CA LEU A 87 42.42 -14.29 -24.72
C LEU A 87 41.68 -15.63 -24.89
N ARG A 88 42.39 -16.75 -24.73
CA ARG A 88 41.80 -18.09 -24.68
C ARG A 88 40.78 -18.25 -23.54
N THR A 89 40.81 -17.37 -22.54
CA THR A 89 39.83 -17.39 -21.45
C THR A 89 38.58 -16.52 -21.72
N LEU A 90 38.60 -15.66 -22.74
CA LEU A 90 37.46 -14.79 -23.07
C LEU A 90 36.26 -15.61 -23.54
N THR A 91 35.05 -15.09 -23.35
CA THR A 91 33.83 -15.82 -23.68
C THR A 91 33.57 -15.76 -25.20
N PRO A 92 32.83 -16.72 -25.78
CA PRO A 92 32.52 -16.69 -27.21
C PRO A 92 31.73 -15.45 -27.67
N ALA A 93 31.08 -14.74 -26.73
CA ALA A 93 30.35 -13.50 -26.97
C ALA A 93 31.24 -12.24 -26.86
N ASP A 94 32.44 -12.34 -26.29
CA ASP A 94 33.36 -11.21 -26.21
C ASP A 94 33.89 -10.81 -27.59
N GLU A 95 34.12 -9.51 -27.77
CA GLU A 95 34.72 -8.91 -28.95
C GLU A 95 36.12 -8.41 -28.61
N VAL A 96 37.08 -8.60 -29.51
CA VAL A 96 38.47 -8.18 -29.31
C VAL A 96 38.94 -7.36 -30.51
N ALA A 97 39.67 -6.28 -30.22
CA ALA A 97 40.55 -5.60 -31.15
C ALA A 97 41.98 -5.56 -30.59
N VAL A 98 42.96 -5.53 -31.48
CA VAL A 98 44.39 -5.54 -31.15
C VAL A 98 45.08 -4.44 -31.94
N VAL A 99 45.76 -3.56 -31.21
CA VAL A 99 46.48 -2.43 -31.77
C VAL A 99 47.91 -2.49 -31.25
N THR A 100 48.88 -2.48 -32.16
CA THR A 100 50.28 -2.22 -31.81
C THR A 100 50.57 -0.75 -32.03
N PHE A 101 51.34 -0.14 -31.13
CA PHE A 101 51.73 1.26 -31.25
C PHE A 101 53.22 1.46 -30.97
N GLY A 102 53.79 2.48 -31.61
CA GLY A 102 55.18 2.89 -31.51
C GLY A 102 55.31 4.31 -32.03
N ARG A 103 56.13 4.57 -33.07
CA ARG A 103 56.00 5.81 -33.86
C ARG A 103 54.71 5.77 -34.70
N ALA A 104 54.39 4.60 -35.25
CA ALA A 104 53.14 4.34 -35.96
C ALA A 104 52.16 3.54 -35.10
N THR A 105 50.86 3.69 -35.36
CA THR A 105 49.79 2.88 -34.74
C THR A 105 49.15 1.99 -35.80
N SER A 106 49.04 0.69 -35.52
CA SER A 106 48.52 -0.31 -36.46
C SER A 106 47.48 -1.21 -35.80
N VAL A 107 46.28 -1.27 -36.40
CA VAL A 107 45.21 -2.20 -35.99
C VAL A 107 45.50 -3.59 -36.57
N ILE A 108 46.29 -4.38 -35.85
CA ILE A 108 46.64 -5.76 -36.20
C ILE A 108 45.39 -6.65 -36.25
N HIS A 109 44.42 -6.38 -35.39
CA HIS A 109 43.13 -7.07 -35.39
C HIS A 109 41.99 -6.07 -35.21
N PRO A 110 41.12 -5.86 -36.22
CA PRO A 110 39.94 -5.02 -36.04
C PRO A 110 38.94 -5.70 -35.11
N MET A 111 38.12 -4.90 -34.42
CA MET A 111 37.11 -5.38 -33.46
C MET A 111 36.25 -6.49 -34.07
N SER A 112 36.29 -7.70 -33.50
CA SER A 112 35.43 -8.81 -33.90
C SER A 112 35.21 -9.85 -32.79
N PRO A 113 34.11 -10.64 -32.82
CA PRO A 113 33.84 -11.67 -31.81
C PRO A 113 34.90 -12.78 -31.76
N VAL A 114 35.32 -13.18 -30.56
CA VAL A 114 36.34 -14.22 -30.31
C VAL A 114 35.99 -15.54 -31.01
N LYS A 115 34.70 -15.93 -31.00
CA LYS A 115 34.20 -17.16 -31.64
C LYS A 115 34.46 -17.20 -33.15
N ALA A 116 34.44 -16.06 -33.84
CA ALA A 116 34.57 -16.00 -35.30
C ALA A 116 35.99 -16.33 -35.81
N LYS A 117 36.98 -16.45 -34.90
CA LYS A 117 38.41 -16.51 -35.23
C LYS A 117 39.17 -17.65 -34.54
N GLY A 118 38.44 -18.61 -33.92
CA GLY A 118 39.04 -19.86 -33.43
C GLY A 118 39.83 -19.78 -32.11
N GLY A 119 39.59 -18.77 -31.26
CA GLY A 119 39.95 -18.76 -29.82
C GLY A 119 41.43 -18.73 -29.41
N GLY A 120 42.38 -19.16 -30.25
CA GLY A 120 43.80 -19.25 -29.91
C GLY A 120 44.78 -19.10 -31.09
N GLY A 121 44.28 -18.75 -32.28
CA GLY A 121 45.10 -18.45 -33.47
C GLY A 121 45.16 -16.96 -33.81
N LEU A 122 44.41 -16.12 -33.08
CA LEU A 122 44.20 -14.69 -33.35
C LEU A 122 45.49 -13.85 -33.39
N PHE A 123 46.53 -14.24 -32.64
CA PHE A 123 47.70 -13.40 -32.35
C PHE A 123 48.98 -13.90 -33.01
N ALA A 124 49.10 -15.22 -33.20
CA ALA A 124 50.33 -15.89 -33.62
C ALA A 124 50.80 -15.53 -35.05
N LYS A 125 49.96 -14.91 -35.88
CA LYS A 125 50.26 -14.55 -37.27
C LYS A 125 50.25 -13.04 -37.58
N GLY A 126 49.90 -12.18 -36.63
CA GLY A 126 49.67 -10.74 -36.88
C GLY A 126 50.61 -9.79 -36.14
N LEU A 127 51.07 -10.16 -34.93
CA LEU A 127 51.96 -9.29 -34.16
C LEU A 127 53.39 -9.31 -34.74
N PRO A 128 54.11 -8.17 -34.76
CA PRO A 128 55.53 -8.11 -35.06
C PRO A 128 56.35 -9.17 -34.32
N ALA A 129 57.44 -9.64 -34.93
CA ALA A 129 58.34 -10.61 -34.30
C ALA A 129 58.97 -10.01 -33.02
N THR A 130 59.52 -8.81 -33.17
CA THR A 130 60.21 -7.98 -32.17
C THR A 130 59.58 -6.59 -32.10
N ALA A 131 59.84 -5.89 -30.99
CA ALA A 131 59.51 -4.48 -30.83
C ALA A 131 60.75 -3.65 -31.23
N THR A 132 60.60 -2.73 -32.19
CA THR A 132 61.73 -2.01 -32.82
C THR A 132 61.44 -0.54 -33.11
N GLU A 133 60.26 -0.04 -32.71
CA GLU A 133 59.87 1.35 -32.95
C GLU A 133 60.69 2.30 -32.05
N SER A 134 61.06 3.48 -32.55
CA SER A 134 61.92 4.40 -31.80
C SER A 134 61.14 5.43 -30.95
N ALA A 135 59.87 5.17 -30.69
CA ALA A 135 58.90 6.09 -30.09
C ALA A 135 57.69 5.30 -29.55
N SER A 136 56.91 5.90 -28.66
CA SER A 136 55.66 5.36 -28.10
C SER A 136 54.58 6.44 -28.11
N ASP A 137 53.70 6.41 -29.11
CA ASP A 137 52.52 7.28 -29.20
C ASP A 137 51.27 6.63 -28.60
N HIS A 138 51.16 6.72 -27.28
CA HIS A 138 49.99 6.25 -26.54
C HIS A 138 48.70 6.99 -26.93
N GLY A 139 48.78 8.23 -27.42
CA GLY A 139 47.61 9.03 -27.79
C GLY A 139 46.97 8.54 -29.08
N SER A 140 47.78 8.32 -30.12
CA SER A 140 47.32 7.68 -31.37
C SER A 140 46.81 6.25 -31.12
N ALA A 141 47.44 5.50 -30.20
CA ALA A 141 46.95 4.18 -29.79
C ALA A 141 45.55 4.25 -29.16
N LEU A 142 45.31 5.25 -28.30
CA LEU A 142 44.02 5.46 -27.63
C LEU A 142 42.94 6.02 -28.58
N GLU A 143 43.32 6.81 -29.60
CA GLU A 143 42.42 7.26 -30.66
C GLU A 143 41.96 6.07 -31.51
N ALA A 144 42.89 5.21 -31.94
CA ALA A 144 42.57 3.95 -32.64
C ALA A 144 41.70 3.03 -31.76
N ALA A 145 41.92 3.00 -30.45
CA ALA A 145 41.07 2.25 -29.52
C ALA A 145 39.64 2.79 -29.47
N ALA A 146 39.47 4.11 -29.47
CA ALA A 146 38.15 4.75 -29.53
C ALA A 146 37.44 4.49 -30.87
N GLU A 147 38.18 4.30 -31.97
CA GLU A 147 37.62 3.85 -33.25
C GLU A 147 37.16 2.39 -33.21
N GLN A 148 37.96 1.49 -32.62
CA GLN A 148 37.56 0.08 -32.51
C GLN A 148 36.38 -0.11 -31.57
N LEU A 149 36.32 0.64 -30.45
CA LEU A 149 35.15 0.64 -29.57
C LEU A 149 33.89 1.18 -30.27
N ASN A 150 34.01 2.19 -31.13
CA ASN A 150 32.87 2.70 -31.92
C ASN A 150 32.27 1.67 -32.90
N ARG A 151 33.01 0.61 -33.25
CA ARG A 151 32.50 -0.50 -34.09
C ARG A 151 31.74 -1.56 -33.29
N SER A 152 31.88 -1.57 -31.98
CA SER A 152 31.19 -2.49 -31.07
C SER A 152 29.90 -1.89 -30.51
N THR A 153 28.87 -2.72 -30.33
CA THR A 153 27.65 -2.39 -29.59
C THR A 153 27.66 -2.93 -28.15
N ALA A 154 28.77 -3.50 -27.68
CA ALA A 154 28.85 -4.10 -26.35
C ALA A 154 28.57 -3.08 -25.22
N PRO A 155 27.81 -3.45 -24.17
CA PRO A 155 27.47 -2.58 -23.05
C PRO A 155 28.66 -2.28 -22.11
N VAL A 156 29.75 -3.01 -22.26
CA VAL A 156 31.00 -2.82 -21.52
C VAL A 156 32.18 -2.83 -22.51
N GLY A 157 33.03 -1.80 -22.41
CA GLY A 157 34.31 -1.70 -23.11
C GLY A 157 35.48 -1.66 -22.14
N ALA A 158 36.56 -2.35 -22.47
CA ALA A 158 37.83 -2.33 -21.73
C ALA A 158 38.97 -2.01 -22.69
N VAL A 159 39.77 -0.99 -22.37
CA VAL A 159 41.00 -0.67 -23.10
C VAL A 159 42.17 -1.08 -22.22
N LEU A 160 42.98 -2.03 -22.65
CA LEU A 160 44.13 -2.53 -21.91
C LEU A 160 45.39 -1.95 -22.54
N LEU A 161 46.15 -1.16 -21.80
CA LEU A 161 47.38 -0.52 -22.25
C LEU A 161 48.60 -1.21 -21.61
N LEU A 162 49.35 -1.96 -22.43
CA LEU A 162 50.54 -2.70 -22.03
C LEU A 162 51.78 -1.97 -22.57
N THR A 163 52.53 -1.34 -21.67
CA THR A 163 53.67 -0.46 -22.00
C THR A 163 54.65 -0.39 -20.84
N ASP A 164 55.92 -0.17 -21.15
CA ASP A 164 57.06 0.03 -20.26
C ASP A 164 57.51 1.51 -20.22
N GLY A 165 57.25 2.26 -21.29
CA GLY A 165 57.72 3.63 -21.49
C GLY A 165 56.74 4.74 -21.08
N ALA A 166 57.30 5.96 -20.95
CA ALA A 166 56.53 7.20 -20.91
C ALA A 166 56.13 7.64 -22.34
N VAL A 167 55.24 8.65 -22.45
CA VAL A 167 54.87 9.22 -23.76
C VAL A 167 56.11 9.77 -24.47
N ASN A 168 56.37 9.24 -25.66
CA ASN A 168 57.46 9.69 -26.52
C ASN A 168 56.95 9.70 -27.97
N ALA A 169 56.25 10.77 -28.35
CA ALA A 169 55.52 10.86 -29.62
C ALA A 169 55.93 12.11 -30.43
N PRO A 170 57.20 12.22 -30.86
CA PRO A 170 57.70 13.42 -31.54
C PRO A 170 56.95 13.68 -32.86
N GLY A 171 56.39 14.87 -33.01
CA GLY A 171 55.59 15.27 -34.19
C GLY A 171 54.14 14.78 -34.18
N SER A 172 53.71 14.06 -33.13
CA SER A 172 52.31 13.65 -32.95
C SER A 172 51.46 14.78 -32.36
N PRO A 173 50.16 14.90 -32.70
CA PRO A 173 49.22 15.74 -31.96
C PRO A 173 49.14 15.44 -30.45
N TYR A 174 49.60 14.25 -30.05
CA TYR A 174 49.64 13.77 -28.66
C TYR A 174 51.02 13.85 -28.01
N GLU A 175 52.00 14.53 -28.63
CA GLU A 175 53.42 14.68 -28.22
C GLU A 175 53.63 14.91 -26.71
N ARG A 176 52.70 15.61 -26.06
CA ARG A 176 52.69 15.91 -24.63
C ARG A 176 51.26 15.94 -24.10
N GLN A 177 51.08 15.64 -22.82
CA GLN A 177 49.78 15.71 -22.16
C GLN A 177 49.20 17.13 -22.20
N GLY A 178 47.87 17.23 -22.24
CA GLY A 178 47.15 18.50 -22.23
C GLY A 178 47.06 19.25 -23.57
N THR A 179 47.56 18.70 -24.68
CA THR A 179 47.27 19.27 -26.01
C THR A 179 45.76 19.20 -26.33
N PRO A 180 45.26 20.02 -27.29
CA PRO A 180 43.87 19.93 -27.74
C PRO A 180 43.47 18.53 -28.28
N ALA A 181 44.42 17.70 -28.69
CA ALA A 181 44.16 16.32 -29.08
C ALA A 181 43.76 15.45 -27.87
N TRP A 182 44.52 15.51 -26.77
CA TRP A 182 44.17 14.83 -25.51
C TRP A 182 42.82 15.27 -24.96
N LYS A 183 42.48 16.57 -25.04
CA LYS A 183 41.15 17.06 -24.62
C LYS A 183 40.02 16.43 -25.44
N ARG A 184 40.13 16.44 -26.77
CA ARG A 184 39.14 15.82 -27.67
C ARG A 184 39.01 14.31 -27.46
N LEU A 185 40.12 13.62 -27.23
CA LEU A 185 40.14 12.19 -26.90
C LEU A 185 39.38 11.90 -25.60
N LYS A 186 39.58 12.73 -24.56
CA LYS A 186 38.84 12.65 -23.29
C LYS A 186 37.35 12.90 -23.46
N GLU A 187 36.98 13.91 -24.24
CA GLU A 187 35.59 14.23 -24.60
C GLU A 187 34.95 13.04 -25.36
N ARG A 188 35.68 12.42 -26.31
CA ARG A 188 35.25 11.24 -27.07
C ARG A 188 35.00 10.03 -26.17
N TYR A 189 35.91 9.72 -25.24
CA TYR A 189 35.71 8.63 -24.27
C TYR A 189 34.56 8.91 -23.30
N SER A 190 34.42 10.15 -22.83
CA SER A 190 33.30 10.57 -21.98
C SER A 190 31.95 10.41 -22.70
N ALA A 191 31.87 10.84 -23.96
CA ALA A 191 30.69 10.71 -24.80
C ALA A 191 30.29 9.24 -25.03
N MET A 192 31.26 8.37 -25.38
CA MET A 192 31.00 6.93 -25.47
C MET A 192 30.57 6.32 -24.11
N GLY A 193 31.05 6.88 -22.99
CA GLY A 193 30.74 6.46 -21.63
C GLY A 193 29.33 6.78 -21.14
N THR A 194 28.55 7.55 -21.89
CA THR A 194 27.15 7.89 -21.54
C THR A 194 26.22 6.68 -21.66
N ASN A 195 26.39 5.89 -22.74
CA ASN A 195 25.47 4.80 -23.11
C ASN A 195 25.99 3.41 -22.70
N ARG A 196 27.27 3.30 -22.35
CA ARG A 196 27.94 2.04 -21.98
C ARG A 196 29.09 2.30 -21.01
N LYS A 197 29.48 1.29 -20.23
CA LYS A 197 30.63 1.42 -19.33
C LYS A 197 31.93 1.26 -20.13
N ILE A 198 32.84 2.22 -20.07
CA ILE A 198 34.20 2.07 -20.62
C ILE A 198 35.23 2.27 -19.51
N VAL A 199 36.23 1.39 -19.45
CA VAL A 199 37.32 1.44 -18.46
C VAL A 199 38.67 1.28 -19.16
N GLY A 200 39.58 2.22 -18.90
CA GLY A 200 40.99 2.08 -19.24
C GLY A 200 41.74 1.33 -18.14
N TYR A 201 42.45 0.26 -18.49
CA TYR A 201 43.32 -0.53 -17.64
C TYR A 201 44.78 -0.29 -18.04
N GLY A 202 45.56 0.26 -17.13
CA GLY A 202 47.01 0.45 -17.32
C GLY A 202 47.76 -0.75 -16.76
N VAL A 203 48.64 -1.32 -17.57
CA VAL A 203 49.47 -2.47 -17.23
C VAL A 203 50.93 -2.06 -17.39
N PRO A 204 51.53 -1.43 -16.35
CA PRO A 204 52.93 -1.02 -16.37
C PRO A 204 53.83 -2.25 -16.37
N LEU A 205 54.73 -2.31 -17.36
CA LEU A 205 55.65 -3.44 -17.54
C LEU A 205 57.05 -3.21 -16.94
N ALA A 206 57.33 -1.99 -16.48
CA ALA A 206 58.55 -1.62 -15.79
C ALA A 206 58.24 -0.73 -14.57
N GLU A 207 59.19 -0.60 -13.65
CA GLU A 207 59.08 0.37 -12.57
C GLU A 207 59.18 1.81 -13.12
N GLY A 208 58.45 2.74 -12.52
CA GLY A 208 58.42 4.14 -12.96
C GLY A 208 57.58 4.43 -14.21
N THR A 209 57.00 3.43 -14.89
CA THR A 209 56.14 3.66 -16.06
C THR A 209 54.89 4.45 -15.68
N ARG A 210 54.74 5.66 -16.26
CA ARG A 210 53.67 6.62 -15.89
C ARG A 210 52.32 6.36 -16.57
N VAL A 211 51.89 5.11 -16.67
CA VAL A 211 50.64 4.71 -17.37
C VAL A 211 49.40 5.42 -16.81
N GLY A 212 49.41 5.75 -15.51
CA GLY A 212 48.35 6.51 -14.85
C GLY A 212 48.14 7.92 -15.41
N GLU A 213 49.23 8.64 -15.71
CA GLU A 213 49.16 9.99 -16.32
C GLU A 213 48.60 9.92 -17.74
N VAL A 214 49.07 8.93 -18.52
CA VAL A 214 48.64 8.68 -19.90
C VAL A 214 47.15 8.37 -19.98
N LEU A 215 46.69 7.40 -19.18
CA LEU A 215 45.28 7.02 -19.17
C LEU A 215 44.39 8.09 -18.51
N GLY A 216 44.90 8.88 -17.55
CA GLY A 216 44.16 10.03 -16.98
C GLY A 216 43.92 11.16 -17.98
N GLY A 217 44.76 11.24 -19.02
CA GLY A 217 44.58 12.11 -20.18
C GLY A 217 43.33 11.78 -21.01
N ALA A 218 42.91 10.50 -21.07
CA ALA A 218 41.77 10.04 -21.87
C ALA A 218 40.57 9.57 -21.05
N PHE A 219 40.78 8.99 -19.87
CA PHE A 219 39.76 8.43 -18.98
C PHE A 219 39.67 9.25 -17.69
N GLY A 220 38.46 9.49 -17.19
CA GLY A 220 38.27 10.21 -15.92
C GLY A 220 38.74 9.44 -14.67
N ALA A 221 38.73 8.12 -14.73
CA ALA A 221 39.16 7.23 -13.64
C ALA A 221 39.70 5.90 -14.21
N PRO A 222 40.94 5.88 -14.73
CA PRO A 222 41.57 4.64 -15.19
C PRO A 222 41.95 3.75 -13.98
N ARG A 223 42.11 2.45 -14.23
CA ARG A 223 42.59 1.48 -13.24
C ARG A 223 44.00 1.05 -13.59
N ILE A 224 44.95 1.28 -12.71
CA ILE A 224 46.33 0.85 -12.90
C ILE A 224 46.53 -0.45 -12.12
N LEU A 225 46.96 -1.49 -12.82
CA LEU A 225 47.29 -2.78 -12.22
C LEU A 225 48.72 -2.71 -11.65
N PRO A 226 49.08 -3.57 -10.68
CA PRO A 226 50.42 -3.55 -10.08
C PRO A 226 51.54 -3.72 -11.12
N VAL A 227 52.74 -3.20 -10.83
CA VAL A 227 53.93 -3.43 -11.66
C VAL A 227 54.45 -4.85 -11.40
N ASP A 228 54.06 -5.81 -12.23
CA ASP A 228 54.64 -7.17 -12.22
C ASP A 228 54.38 -7.92 -13.55
N PRO A 229 55.35 -7.93 -14.49
CA PRO A 229 55.26 -8.70 -15.73
C PRO A 229 55.12 -10.22 -15.53
N ALA A 230 55.61 -10.78 -14.41
CA ALA A 230 55.47 -12.20 -14.12
C ALA A 230 54.00 -12.54 -13.74
N ALA A 231 53.37 -11.68 -12.94
CA ALA A 231 51.94 -11.77 -12.56
C ALA A 231 50.96 -11.20 -13.61
N LEU A 232 51.42 -10.73 -14.76
CA LEU A 232 50.59 -10.20 -15.86
C LEU A 232 49.35 -11.05 -16.17
N GLY A 233 49.46 -12.38 -16.15
CA GLY A 233 48.30 -13.28 -16.33
C GLY A 233 47.21 -13.13 -15.26
N THR A 234 47.61 -13.02 -13.99
CA THR A 234 46.71 -12.77 -12.85
C THR A 234 46.09 -11.39 -12.93
N GLN A 235 46.86 -10.38 -13.33
CA GLN A 235 46.40 -9.00 -13.48
C GLN A 235 45.35 -8.87 -14.59
N LEU A 236 45.58 -9.48 -15.74
CA LEU A 236 44.60 -9.57 -16.82
C LEU A 236 43.34 -10.35 -16.37
N GLY A 237 43.50 -11.36 -15.50
CA GLY A 237 42.39 -12.01 -14.79
C GLY A 237 41.56 -11.05 -13.94
N VAL A 238 42.20 -10.21 -13.11
CA VAL A 238 41.51 -9.17 -12.32
C VAL A 238 40.75 -8.18 -13.21
N ALA A 239 41.33 -7.77 -14.35
CA ALA A 239 40.65 -6.92 -15.31
C ALA A 239 39.40 -7.60 -15.91
N LYS A 240 39.49 -8.89 -16.26
CA LYS A 240 38.36 -9.70 -16.73
C LYS A 240 37.26 -9.84 -15.68
N ASP A 241 37.60 -10.14 -14.43
CA ASP A 241 36.63 -10.31 -13.35
C ASP A 241 35.91 -9.00 -13.01
N GLN A 242 36.60 -7.86 -13.16
CA GLN A 242 35.92 -6.56 -13.13
C GLN A 242 34.99 -6.39 -14.33
N VAL A 243 35.40 -6.73 -15.56
CA VAL A 243 34.52 -6.65 -16.72
C VAL A 243 33.30 -7.55 -16.57
N ARG A 244 33.42 -8.77 -16.02
CA ARG A 244 32.28 -9.63 -15.63
C ARG A 244 31.37 -8.95 -14.60
N ALA A 245 31.92 -8.18 -13.64
CA ALA A 245 31.11 -7.36 -12.72
C ALA A 245 30.36 -6.24 -13.44
N GLU A 246 31.03 -5.46 -14.30
CA GLU A 246 30.39 -4.38 -15.07
C GLU A 246 29.32 -4.93 -16.03
N LYS A 247 29.53 -6.11 -16.63
CA LYS A 247 28.52 -6.84 -17.43
C LYS A 247 27.30 -7.17 -16.58
N ALA A 248 27.48 -7.79 -15.42
CA ALA A 248 26.39 -8.07 -14.48
C ALA A 248 25.62 -6.80 -14.10
N VAL A 249 26.33 -5.72 -13.77
CA VAL A 249 25.74 -4.41 -13.46
C VAL A 249 24.97 -3.83 -14.65
N SER A 250 25.45 -4.01 -15.89
CA SER A 250 24.75 -3.55 -17.09
C SER A 250 23.39 -4.24 -17.29
N VAL A 251 23.29 -5.54 -16.96
CA VAL A 251 22.03 -6.29 -16.97
C VAL A 251 21.13 -5.85 -15.81
N LEU A 252 21.67 -5.74 -14.59
CA LEU A 252 20.93 -5.37 -13.38
C LEU A 252 20.31 -3.96 -13.43
N ARG A 253 20.84 -3.05 -14.27
CA ARG A 253 20.25 -1.70 -14.49
C ARG A 253 18.83 -1.75 -15.03
N ALA A 254 18.44 -2.77 -15.80
CA ALA A 254 17.08 -2.90 -16.30
C ALA A 254 16.04 -3.17 -15.19
N ASP A 255 16.51 -3.76 -14.08
CA ASP A 255 15.70 -4.13 -12.91
C ASP A 255 15.84 -3.14 -11.74
N GLU A 256 16.65 -2.08 -11.89
CA GLU A 256 16.85 -1.08 -10.85
C GLU A 256 15.55 -0.32 -10.56
N GLY A 257 15.10 -0.39 -9.30
CA GLY A 257 13.81 0.17 -8.89
C GLY A 257 12.58 -0.61 -9.38
N LYS A 258 12.74 -1.78 -10.03
CA LYS A 258 11.60 -2.64 -10.41
C LYS A 258 11.03 -3.36 -9.20
N GLY A 259 9.71 -3.25 -9.06
CA GLY A 259 8.96 -3.75 -7.92
C GLY A 259 8.04 -4.89 -8.32
N VAL A 260 6.85 -4.86 -7.74
CA VAL A 260 5.81 -5.86 -7.95
C VAL A 260 4.50 -5.13 -8.23
N ALA A 261 3.84 -5.51 -9.32
CA ALA A 261 2.47 -5.12 -9.56
C ALA A 261 1.54 -5.98 -8.69
N VAL A 262 0.71 -5.32 -7.89
CA VAL A 262 -0.30 -5.96 -7.05
C VAL A 262 -1.65 -5.86 -7.75
N SER A 263 -2.38 -6.97 -7.81
CA SER A 263 -3.73 -7.00 -8.34
C SER A 263 -4.64 -7.82 -7.43
N VAL A 264 -5.78 -7.25 -7.05
CA VAL A 264 -6.78 -7.92 -6.22
C VAL A 264 -7.93 -8.40 -7.11
N GLU A 265 -8.39 -9.62 -6.85
CA GLU A 265 -9.48 -10.30 -7.54
C GLU A 265 -10.34 -11.07 -6.54
N GLY A 266 -11.62 -11.22 -6.85
CA GLY A 266 -12.59 -11.85 -5.96
C GLY A 266 -14.01 -11.56 -6.41
N GLU A 267 -14.97 -12.24 -5.80
CA GLU A 267 -16.38 -11.95 -6.03
C GLU A 267 -16.73 -10.53 -5.54
N GLY A 268 -17.48 -9.76 -6.33
CA GLY A 268 -17.89 -8.41 -5.97
C GLY A 268 -16.77 -7.35 -5.97
N VAL A 269 -15.57 -7.71 -6.42
CA VAL A 269 -14.43 -6.80 -6.58
C VAL A 269 -14.56 -5.97 -7.86
N ARG A 270 -14.38 -4.65 -7.76
CA ARG A 270 -14.36 -3.70 -8.89
C ARG A 270 -13.15 -2.77 -8.78
N ARG A 271 -12.52 -2.44 -9.91
CA ARG A 271 -11.36 -1.52 -9.96
C ARG A 271 -11.80 -0.14 -10.47
N PRO A 272 -12.04 0.86 -9.60
CA PRO A 272 -12.34 2.23 -10.04
C PRO A 272 -11.14 2.95 -10.67
N GLY A 273 -9.90 2.50 -10.40
CA GLY A 273 -8.69 3.10 -10.96
C GLY A 273 -7.44 2.26 -10.71
N PRO A 274 -6.26 2.71 -11.17
CA PRO A 274 -4.99 2.09 -10.83
C PRO A 274 -4.71 2.24 -9.33
N GLY A 275 -4.38 1.14 -8.65
CA GLY A 275 -4.07 1.14 -7.21
C GLY A 275 -5.27 1.14 -6.26
N ALA A 276 -6.51 1.32 -6.74
CA ALA A 276 -7.71 1.32 -5.91
C ALA A 276 -8.67 0.18 -6.29
N VAL A 277 -9.27 -0.44 -5.27
CA VAL A 277 -10.16 -1.59 -5.40
C VAL A 277 -11.36 -1.41 -4.46
N THR A 278 -12.56 -1.61 -4.97
CA THR A 278 -13.81 -1.57 -4.18
C THR A 278 -14.42 -2.97 -4.11
N MET A 279 -14.95 -3.36 -2.95
CA MET A 279 -15.58 -4.65 -2.73
C MET A 279 -16.93 -4.48 -2.02
N ALA A 280 -17.99 -5.03 -2.63
CA ALA A 280 -19.33 -4.97 -2.07
C ALA A 280 -19.49 -5.89 -0.84
N THR A 281 -19.87 -5.35 0.32
CA THR A 281 -20.09 -6.12 1.56
C THR A 281 -21.53 -6.63 1.72
N GLY A 282 -22.48 -5.94 1.09
CA GLY A 282 -23.93 -6.21 1.15
C GLY A 282 -24.67 -5.36 2.19
N ASP A 283 -25.87 -5.83 2.55
CA ASP A 283 -26.85 -5.20 3.45
C ASP A 283 -26.94 -5.87 4.84
N ARG A 284 -26.24 -7.00 5.03
CA ARG A 284 -26.31 -7.81 6.26
C ARG A 284 -25.39 -7.29 7.36
N THR A 285 -25.91 -7.29 8.58
CA THR A 285 -25.20 -6.82 9.78
C THR A 285 -24.39 -7.90 10.50
N GLY A 286 -23.49 -7.45 11.39
CA GLY A 286 -22.70 -8.29 12.30
C GLY A 286 -21.37 -8.72 11.69
N ALA A 287 -20.79 -9.80 12.22
CA ALA A 287 -19.51 -10.31 11.74
C ALA A 287 -19.60 -10.84 10.29
N ARG A 288 -18.69 -10.36 9.44
CA ARG A 288 -18.57 -10.69 8.02
C ARG A 288 -17.14 -11.16 7.74
N SER A 289 -16.98 -12.00 6.73
CA SER A 289 -15.67 -12.35 6.20
C SER A 289 -15.76 -12.70 4.72
N ARG A 290 -14.67 -12.43 3.97
CA ARG A 290 -14.53 -12.80 2.56
C ARG A 290 -13.07 -13.08 2.21
N THR A 291 -12.85 -14.12 1.42
CA THR A 291 -11.54 -14.41 0.83
C THR A 291 -11.38 -13.65 -0.48
N VAL A 292 -10.24 -12.98 -0.64
CA VAL A 292 -9.80 -12.30 -1.86
C VAL A 292 -8.49 -12.92 -2.35
N ARG A 293 -8.27 -12.87 -3.66
CA ARG A 293 -7.06 -13.35 -4.33
C ARG A 293 -6.19 -12.16 -4.69
N VAL A 294 -4.98 -12.14 -4.15
CA VAL A 294 -3.97 -11.12 -4.43
C VAL A 294 -2.91 -11.71 -5.33
N THR A 295 -2.92 -11.34 -6.61
CA THR A 295 -1.89 -11.74 -7.57
C THR A 295 -0.77 -10.72 -7.58
N LEU A 296 0.41 -11.19 -7.18
CA LEU A 296 1.68 -10.47 -7.15
C LEU A 296 2.46 -10.81 -8.42
N SER A 297 2.77 -9.82 -9.25
CA SER A 297 3.55 -10.00 -10.49
C SER A 297 4.88 -9.27 -10.43
N SER A 298 5.99 -9.99 -10.56
CA SER A 298 7.35 -9.41 -10.58
C SER A 298 7.59 -8.61 -11.86
N GLU A 299 8.00 -7.34 -11.72
CA GLU A 299 8.39 -6.50 -12.85
C GLU A 299 9.87 -6.68 -13.26
N ALA A 300 10.67 -7.32 -12.40
CA ALA A 300 12.09 -7.58 -12.63
C ALA A 300 12.29 -8.74 -13.61
N ARG A 301 13.20 -8.58 -14.58
CA ARG A 301 13.47 -9.54 -15.66
C ARG A 301 14.61 -10.51 -15.38
N HIS A 302 15.49 -10.17 -14.45
CA HIS A 302 16.70 -10.90 -14.11
C HIS A 302 16.85 -11.16 -12.60
N VAL A 303 16.31 -10.27 -11.76
CA VAL A 303 16.44 -10.32 -10.30
C VAL A 303 15.24 -11.02 -9.65
N PRO A 304 15.43 -12.07 -8.83
CA PRO A 304 14.35 -12.66 -8.05
C PRO A 304 13.95 -11.70 -6.93
N LEU A 305 12.65 -11.57 -6.69
CA LEU A 305 12.07 -10.69 -5.68
C LEU A 305 11.47 -11.53 -4.55
N ARG A 306 11.48 -10.98 -3.33
CA ARG A 306 10.73 -11.51 -2.20
C ARG A 306 9.79 -10.43 -1.70
N VAL A 307 8.52 -10.80 -1.59
CA VAL A 307 7.42 -9.89 -1.26
C VAL A 307 6.82 -10.29 0.07
N THR A 308 6.64 -9.34 0.98
CA THR A 308 5.85 -9.53 2.19
C THR A 308 4.62 -8.63 2.11
N LEU A 309 3.44 -9.24 2.04
CA LEU A 309 2.18 -8.51 2.13
C LEU A 309 1.92 -8.10 3.58
N ARG A 310 1.60 -6.83 3.80
CA ARG A 310 1.02 -6.29 5.03
C ARG A 310 -0.31 -5.65 4.69
N ALA A 311 -1.22 -5.61 5.65
CA ALA A 311 -2.47 -4.89 5.51
C ALA A 311 -2.63 -3.98 6.72
N VAL A 312 -3.10 -2.75 6.50
CA VAL A 312 -3.30 -1.74 7.56
C VAL A 312 -4.67 -1.12 7.35
N ALA A 313 -5.55 -1.19 8.34
CA ALA A 313 -6.85 -0.54 8.28
C ALA A 313 -6.70 0.99 8.29
N GLU A 314 -7.55 1.70 7.55
CA GLU A 314 -7.59 3.16 7.55
C GLU A 314 -7.97 3.72 8.93
N ARG A 315 -7.36 4.84 9.32
CA ARG A 315 -7.63 5.46 10.63
C ARG A 315 -9.04 6.03 10.70
N GLY A 316 -9.81 5.58 11.67
CA GLY A 316 -11.15 6.09 11.97
C GLY A 316 -12.28 5.40 11.19
N GLY A 317 -11.95 4.42 10.35
CA GLY A 317 -12.93 3.47 9.81
C GLY A 317 -13.23 2.32 10.79
N PRO A 318 -14.20 1.45 10.47
CA PRO A 318 -14.39 0.16 11.14
C PRO A 318 -13.15 -0.73 11.02
N ASP A 319 -12.84 -1.49 12.06
CA ASP A 319 -11.71 -2.43 12.04
C ASP A 319 -11.91 -3.55 10.99
N VAL A 320 -10.84 -3.83 10.24
CA VAL A 320 -10.76 -4.91 9.25
C VAL A 320 -9.56 -5.81 9.58
N ASP A 321 -9.85 -7.00 10.09
CA ASP A 321 -8.87 -8.03 10.35
C ASP A 321 -8.46 -8.73 9.03
N VAL A 322 -7.15 -8.94 8.85
CA VAL A 322 -6.62 -9.58 7.64
C VAL A 322 -5.76 -10.78 7.98
N SER A 323 -6.22 -11.95 7.57
CA SER A 323 -5.51 -13.22 7.71
C SER A 323 -4.91 -13.68 6.38
N GLY A 324 -3.77 -14.37 6.44
CA GLY A 324 -2.97 -14.75 5.27
C GLY A 324 -1.87 -13.75 4.88
N ALA A 325 -1.94 -12.51 5.39
CA ALA A 325 -0.87 -11.52 5.27
C ALA A 325 0.34 -11.89 6.15
N GLY A 326 1.49 -11.25 5.91
CA GLY A 326 2.73 -11.39 6.67
C GLY A 326 3.66 -12.52 6.21
N ARG A 327 3.17 -13.50 5.43
CA ARG A 327 4.03 -14.53 4.86
C ARG A 327 4.83 -13.99 3.66
N ALA A 328 6.14 -14.21 3.67
CA ALA A 328 6.99 -13.89 2.53
C ALA A 328 6.71 -14.82 1.33
N VAL A 329 6.69 -14.24 0.13
CA VAL A 329 6.50 -14.92 -1.16
C VAL A 329 7.69 -14.63 -2.05
N ASP A 330 8.45 -15.66 -2.40
CA ASP A 330 9.50 -15.55 -3.41
C ASP A 330 8.88 -15.59 -4.82
N LEU A 331 9.28 -14.64 -5.66
CA LEU A 331 8.94 -14.54 -7.08
C LEU A 331 10.23 -14.67 -7.91
N ALA A 332 10.26 -15.63 -8.83
CA ALA A 332 11.27 -15.64 -9.88
C ALA A 332 11.11 -14.40 -10.80
N PRO A 333 12.13 -14.03 -11.60
CA PRO A 333 12.00 -12.90 -12.52
C PRO A 333 10.83 -13.09 -13.49
N GLY A 334 10.01 -12.06 -13.67
CA GLY A 334 8.76 -12.09 -14.45
C GLY A 334 7.65 -13.01 -13.90
N GLN A 335 7.84 -13.67 -12.76
CA GLN A 335 6.84 -14.60 -12.21
C GLN A 335 5.66 -13.85 -11.59
N SER A 336 4.46 -14.38 -11.81
CA SER A 336 3.27 -14.04 -11.02
C SER A 336 2.92 -15.17 -10.03
N ARG A 337 2.46 -14.82 -8.83
CA ARG A 337 1.88 -15.77 -7.86
C ARG A 337 0.66 -15.15 -7.17
N THR A 338 -0.34 -15.97 -6.92
CA THR A 338 -1.56 -15.58 -6.20
C THR A 338 -1.48 -16.04 -4.74
N VAL A 339 -1.82 -15.13 -3.82
CA VAL A 339 -1.98 -15.39 -2.39
C VAL A 339 -3.45 -15.20 -2.05
N GLU A 340 -4.05 -16.12 -1.30
CA GLU A 340 -5.40 -15.93 -0.77
C GLU A 340 -5.32 -15.23 0.58
N LEU A 341 -6.02 -14.09 0.72
CA LEU A 341 -6.18 -13.35 1.96
C LEU A 341 -7.64 -13.44 2.39
N THR A 342 -7.89 -13.64 3.69
CA THR A 342 -9.24 -13.62 4.23
C THR A 342 -9.41 -12.38 5.10
N LEU A 343 -10.26 -11.48 4.61
CA LEU A 343 -10.66 -10.24 5.27
C LEU A 343 -11.83 -10.56 6.20
N ALA A 344 -11.85 -10.00 7.40
CA ALA A 344 -12.95 -10.09 8.35
C ALA A 344 -13.25 -8.70 8.92
N TRP A 345 -14.53 -8.36 9.08
CA TRP A 345 -14.97 -7.05 9.56
C TRP A 345 -16.33 -7.17 10.26
N ASN A 346 -16.63 -6.22 11.15
CA ASN A 346 -17.96 -6.10 11.74
C ASN A 346 -18.74 -4.99 11.01
N GLN A 347 -19.93 -5.33 10.52
CA GLN A 347 -20.84 -4.43 9.85
C GLN A 347 -22.01 -4.11 10.79
N ASP A 348 -21.75 -3.30 11.81
CA ASP A 348 -22.71 -3.06 12.89
C ASP A 348 -23.79 -2.02 12.53
N PRO A 349 -25.01 -2.11 13.09
CA PRO A 349 -26.07 -1.12 12.85
C PRO A 349 -25.68 0.25 13.40
N GLU A 350 -25.70 1.27 12.54
CA GLU A 350 -25.50 2.66 12.99
C GLU A 350 -26.71 3.22 13.74
N PHE A 351 -26.47 4.19 14.61
CA PHE A 351 -27.52 4.96 15.27
C PHE A 351 -28.32 5.78 14.27
N ALA A 352 -29.64 5.61 14.24
CA ALA A 352 -30.53 6.47 13.47
C ALA A 352 -31.87 6.70 14.17
N LEU A 353 -32.30 7.96 14.26
CA LEU A 353 -33.64 8.33 14.76
C LEU A 353 -34.77 7.93 13.80
N ILE A 354 -34.45 7.78 12.50
CA ILE A 354 -35.37 7.38 11.45
C ILE A 354 -34.87 6.03 10.89
N PRO A 355 -35.72 4.98 10.81
CA PRO A 355 -35.37 3.74 10.15
C PRO A 355 -35.00 3.97 8.67
N GLY A 356 -33.85 3.46 8.25
CA GLY A 356 -33.35 3.61 6.87
C GLY A 356 -31.96 2.99 6.72
N ALA A 357 -31.50 2.82 5.48
CA ALA A 357 -30.14 2.35 5.23
C ALA A 357 -29.12 3.51 5.36
N ARG A 358 -27.93 3.20 5.86
CA ARG A 358 -26.74 4.07 5.87
C ARG A 358 -25.61 3.42 5.09
N ASP A 359 -24.77 4.21 4.45
CA ASP A 359 -23.56 3.73 3.77
C ASP A 359 -22.57 3.15 4.80
N PHE A 360 -22.14 1.90 4.59
CA PHE A 360 -21.01 1.33 5.31
C PHE A 360 -19.75 1.49 4.46
N ARG A 361 -18.67 2.01 5.05
CA ARG A 361 -17.34 2.09 4.44
C ARG A 361 -16.25 1.69 5.44
N ALA A 362 -15.31 0.87 5.00
CA ALA A 362 -14.06 0.60 5.72
C ALA A 362 -12.91 0.44 4.71
N GLY A 363 -11.85 1.24 4.84
CA GLY A 363 -10.69 1.20 3.97
C GLY A 363 -9.54 0.36 4.53
N LEU A 364 -8.73 -0.20 3.64
CA LEU A 364 -7.61 -1.07 3.97
C LEU A 364 -6.44 -0.87 2.97
N ASP A 365 -5.31 -0.40 3.48
CA ASP A 365 -4.05 -0.29 2.71
C ASP A 365 -3.40 -1.69 2.60
N LEU A 366 -3.49 -2.33 1.43
CA LEU A 366 -2.73 -3.54 1.15
C LEU A 366 -1.35 -3.18 0.62
N ARG A 367 -0.32 -3.35 1.45
CA ARG A 367 1.06 -2.99 1.16
C ARG A 367 1.94 -4.20 0.87
N ALA A 368 2.52 -4.26 -0.31
CA ALA A 368 3.54 -5.23 -0.69
C ALA A 368 4.94 -4.64 -0.47
N ASP A 369 5.60 -5.00 0.65
CA ASP A 369 7.01 -4.67 0.85
C ASP A 369 7.88 -5.59 -0.02
N VAL A 370 8.67 -5.00 -0.93
CA VAL A 370 9.51 -5.72 -1.89
C VAL A 370 10.98 -5.69 -1.45
N SER A 371 11.65 -6.84 -1.56
CA SER A 371 13.07 -7.02 -1.32
C SER A 371 13.68 -8.00 -2.35
N SER A 372 14.99 -8.18 -2.35
CA SER A 372 15.64 -9.27 -3.10
C SER A 372 16.79 -9.86 -2.29
N PRO A 373 16.95 -11.20 -2.26
CA PRO A 373 18.10 -11.85 -1.61
C PRO A 373 19.44 -11.52 -2.29
N TRP A 374 19.42 -10.95 -3.51
CA TRP A 374 20.64 -10.54 -4.21
C TRP A 374 21.15 -9.16 -3.77
N THR A 375 20.30 -8.29 -3.21
CA THR A 375 20.64 -6.89 -2.91
C THR A 375 21.93 -6.72 -2.10
N PRO A 376 22.21 -7.51 -1.03
CA PRO A 376 23.46 -7.39 -0.29
C PRO A 376 24.70 -7.74 -1.14
N ALA A 377 24.65 -8.84 -1.89
CA ALA A 377 25.75 -9.31 -2.73
C ALA A 377 25.98 -8.40 -3.96
N VAL A 378 24.92 -7.83 -4.54
CA VAL A 378 25.01 -6.85 -5.63
C VAL A 378 25.68 -5.55 -5.15
N ARG A 379 25.27 -5.03 -3.98
CA ARG A 379 25.86 -3.80 -3.43
C ARG A 379 27.32 -3.98 -3.00
N SER A 380 27.65 -5.11 -2.36
CA SER A 380 29.00 -5.39 -1.84
C SER A 380 29.91 -6.05 -2.89
N SER A 381 29.63 -7.30 -3.26
CA SER A 381 30.52 -8.15 -4.06
C SER A 381 30.60 -7.76 -5.55
N LEU A 382 29.57 -7.13 -6.10
CA LEU A 382 29.59 -6.53 -7.45
C LEU A 382 29.91 -5.02 -7.43
N GLY A 383 30.02 -4.41 -6.25
CA GLY A 383 30.27 -2.98 -6.08
C GLY A 383 29.15 -2.05 -6.54
N TYR A 384 27.93 -2.55 -6.78
CA TYR A 384 26.83 -1.74 -7.31
C TYR A 384 25.98 -1.14 -6.20
N ALA A 385 26.60 -0.25 -5.42
CA ALA A 385 26.04 0.31 -4.18
C ALA A 385 24.64 0.95 -4.33
N LYS A 386 24.34 1.56 -5.49
CA LYS A 386 23.05 2.22 -5.74
C LYS A 386 21.89 1.27 -6.07
N PHE A 387 22.15 -0.03 -6.27
CA PHE A 387 21.12 -1.00 -6.63
C PHE A 387 19.99 -1.05 -5.59
N THR A 388 18.75 -0.90 -6.04
CA THR A 388 17.53 -1.03 -5.25
C THR A 388 16.53 -1.92 -6.00
N THR A 389 15.75 -2.69 -5.25
CA THR A 389 14.44 -3.16 -5.71
C THR A 389 13.44 -2.01 -5.65
N GLY A 390 12.28 -2.17 -6.28
CA GLY A 390 11.19 -1.21 -6.20
C GLY A 390 10.74 -0.93 -4.76
N GLY A 391 10.14 0.25 -4.58
CA GLY A 391 9.51 0.64 -3.33
C GLY A 391 8.29 -0.23 -2.98
N PRO A 392 7.70 -0.04 -1.79
CA PRO A 392 6.46 -0.70 -1.43
C PRO A 392 5.36 -0.35 -2.43
N SER A 393 4.69 -1.35 -2.99
CA SER A 393 3.45 -1.14 -3.73
C SER A 393 2.30 -1.10 -2.72
N VAL A 394 1.41 -0.12 -2.85
CA VAL A 394 0.20 0.00 -2.02
C VAL A 394 -1.01 -0.15 -2.93
N THR A 395 -2.03 -0.85 -2.45
CA THR A 395 -3.32 -0.99 -3.11
C THR A 395 -4.42 -0.77 -2.09
N ASP A 396 -5.24 0.23 -2.33
CA ASP A 396 -6.29 0.68 -1.42
C ASP A 396 -7.52 -0.22 -1.66
N VAL A 397 -8.05 -0.82 -0.59
CA VAL A 397 -9.18 -1.76 -0.65
C VAL A 397 -10.35 -1.23 0.17
N ASP A 398 -11.33 -0.64 -0.52
CA ASP A 398 -12.57 -0.11 0.03
C ASP A 398 -13.63 -1.21 0.18
N LEU A 399 -14.03 -1.49 1.41
CA LEU A 399 -15.24 -2.26 1.72
C LEU A 399 -16.45 -1.33 1.68
N VAL A 400 -17.38 -1.53 0.74
CA VAL A 400 -18.56 -0.66 0.58
C VAL A 400 -19.86 -1.47 0.66
N GLY A 401 -20.82 -0.99 1.45
CA GLY A 401 -22.14 -1.62 1.56
C GLY A 401 -23.15 -0.73 2.27
N THR A 402 -24.16 -1.33 2.91
CA THR A 402 -25.16 -0.59 3.68
C THR A 402 -25.47 -1.27 5.01
N VAL A 403 -25.77 -0.48 6.04
CA VAL A 403 -26.26 -0.96 7.35
C VAL A 403 -27.65 -0.39 7.65
N PRO A 404 -28.54 -1.16 8.28
CA PRO A 404 -29.80 -0.65 8.78
C PRO A 404 -29.55 0.28 9.97
N GLY A 405 -30.07 1.50 9.90
CA GLY A 405 -30.10 2.45 11.00
C GLY A 405 -31.01 1.94 12.11
N ARG A 406 -30.45 1.75 13.31
CA ARG A 406 -31.17 1.28 14.49
C ARG A 406 -31.48 2.45 15.41
N ALA A 407 -32.77 2.68 15.65
CA ALA A 407 -33.20 3.55 16.75
C ALA A 407 -32.70 2.98 18.08
N PRO A 408 -32.13 3.80 18.98
CA PRO A 408 -31.57 3.30 20.22
C PRO A 408 -32.70 2.73 21.10
N GLY A 409 -32.41 1.70 21.89
CA GLY A 409 -33.43 1.04 22.73
C GLY A 409 -34.17 1.98 23.68
N TRP A 410 -33.56 3.11 24.05
CA TRP A 410 -34.17 4.13 24.91
C TRP A 410 -35.14 5.09 24.18
N PHE A 411 -35.11 5.18 22.84
CA PHE A 411 -35.95 6.14 22.11
C PHE A 411 -37.44 5.81 22.23
N TYR A 412 -37.82 4.54 22.07
CA TYR A 412 -39.21 4.09 22.21
C TYR A 412 -39.80 4.37 23.61
N PRO A 413 -39.16 4.01 24.74
CA PRO A 413 -39.68 4.37 26.05
C PRO A 413 -39.66 5.88 26.31
N LEU A 414 -38.71 6.65 25.75
CA LEU A 414 -38.74 8.12 25.84
C LEU A 414 -39.96 8.71 25.10
N VAL A 415 -40.22 8.29 23.86
CA VAL A 415 -41.38 8.74 23.08
C VAL A 415 -42.68 8.35 23.77
N LEU A 416 -42.77 7.12 24.31
CA LEU A 416 -43.92 6.69 25.10
C LEU A 416 -44.11 7.52 26.37
N LEU A 417 -43.03 7.82 27.10
CA LEU A 417 -43.07 8.68 28.28
C LEU A 417 -43.55 10.10 27.94
N VAL A 418 -43.04 10.70 26.86
CA VAL A 418 -43.47 12.02 26.39
C VAL A 418 -44.95 12.01 25.99
N ALA A 419 -45.41 10.96 25.29
CA ALA A 419 -46.82 10.80 24.91
C ALA A 419 -47.73 10.63 26.15
N LEU A 420 -47.31 9.85 27.15
CA LEU A 420 -48.04 9.66 28.40
C LEU A 420 -48.09 10.94 29.24
N LEU A 421 -46.98 11.68 29.34
CA LEU A 421 -46.93 12.97 30.04
C LEU A 421 -47.79 14.03 29.32
N GLY A 422 -47.72 14.09 28.00
CA GLY A 422 -48.58 14.97 27.18
C GLY A 422 -50.06 14.63 27.32
N GLY A 423 -50.41 13.33 27.28
CA GLY A 423 -51.77 12.84 27.53
C GLY A 423 -52.27 13.15 28.94
N ALA A 424 -51.43 12.95 29.97
CA ALA A 424 -51.76 13.27 31.36
C ALA A 424 -51.92 14.79 31.57
N ALA A 425 -51.08 15.62 30.95
CA ALA A 425 -51.19 17.07 30.99
C ALA A 425 -52.47 17.56 30.28
N GLY A 426 -52.76 17.03 29.08
CA GLY A 426 -53.99 17.30 28.33
C GLY A 426 -55.24 16.88 29.10
N TRP A 427 -55.23 15.69 29.71
CA TRP A 427 -56.31 15.19 30.57
C TRP A 427 -56.49 16.04 31.84
N ARG A 428 -55.40 16.50 32.46
CA ARG A 428 -55.44 17.43 33.62
C ARG A 428 -55.97 18.80 33.23
N ALA A 429 -55.61 19.31 32.06
CA ALA A 429 -56.13 20.56 31.51
C ALA A 429 -57.63 20.44 31.17
N TYR A 430 -58.05 19.33 30.53
CA TYR A 430 -59.45 19.01 30.29
C TYR A 430 -60.25 18.93 31.60
N LYS A 431 -59.74 18.21 32.61
CA LYS A 431 -60.37 18.11 33.93
C LYS A 431 -60.49 19.46 34.64
N ARG A 432 -59.52 20.37 34.49
CA ARG A 432 -59.56 21.75 35.02
C ARG A 432 -60.54 22.66 34.28
N ARG A 433 -60.67 22.52 32.96
CA ARG A 433 -61.58 23.36 32.13
C ARG A 433 -63.06 22.97 32.22
N ARG A 434 -63.38 21.78 32.73
CA ARG A 434 -64.76 21.28 32.91
C ARG A 434 -64.97 20.74 34.33
N PRO A 435 -64.97 21.57 35.39
CA PRO A 435 -65.17 21.11 36.76
C PRO A 435 -66.46 20.29 36.93
N THR A 436 -66.47 19.39 37.90
CA THR A 436 -67.67 18.58 38.19
C THR A 436 -68.74 19.43 38.85
N LEU A 437 -69.96 19.33 38.32
CA LEU A 437 -71.15 19.99 38.83
C LEU A 437 -71.70 19.23 40.06
N SER A 438 -72.16 19.98 41.05
CA SER A 438 -72.84 19.49 42.25
C SER A 438 -73.86 20.53 42.77
N GLY A 439 -74.82 20.06 43.57
CA GLY A 439 -75.92 20.88 44.09
C GLY A 439 -77.16 20.83 43.20
N VAL A 440 -78.03 21.83 43.33
CA VAL A 440 -79.30 21.92 42.60
C VAL A 440 -79.37 23.27 41.91
N LEU A 441 -79.84 23.29 40.66
CA LEU A 441 -80.21 24.52 39.96
C LEU A 441 -81.73 24.68 40.06
N THR A 442 -82.18 25.68 40.79
CA THR A 442 -83.60 26.03 40.88
C THR A 442 -83.95 26.90 39.69
N VAL A 443 -84.77 26.35 38.80
CA VAL A 443 -85.34 27.02 37.63
C VAL A 443 -86.66 27.63 38.07
N THR A 444 -86.80 28.95 37.96
CA THR A 444 -87.98 29.70 38.39
C THR A 444 -88.62 30.40 37.19
N ASP A 445 -89.88 30.12 36.90
CA ASP A 445 -90.64 30.96 35.97
C ASP A 445 -90.98 32.29 36.64
N LEU A 446 -90.54 33.39 36.04
CA LEU A 446 -90.76 34.75 36.53
C LEU A 446 -92.22 35.21 36.37
N ARG A 447 -93.05 34.50 35.58
CA ARG A 447 -94.46 34.84 35.36
C ARG A 447 -95.39 34.15 36.35
N THR A 448 -95.24 32.84 36.57
CA THR A 448 -96.07 32.06 37.50
C THR A 448 -95.48 31.94 38.90
N GLY A 449 -94.18 32.20 39.08
CA GLY A 449 -93.45 31.93 40.33
C GLY A 449 -93.19 30.45 40.60
N SER A 450 -93.55 29.56 39.66
CA SER A 450 -93.31 28.11 39.78
C SER A 450 -91.80 27.81 39.78
N ARG A 451 -91.40 26.79 40.54
CA ARG A 451 -90.00 26.37 40.69
C ARG A 451 -89.84 24.89 40.35
N GLN A 452 -88.90 24.58 39.46
CA GLN A 452 -88.43 23.23 39.15
C GLN A 452 -86.97 23.10 39.60
N THR A 453 -86.63 22.00 40.28
CA THR A 453 -85.28 21.72 40.76
C THR A 453 -84.55 20.76 39.83
N LEU A 454 -83.43 21.20 39.26
CA LEU A 454 -82.56 20.41 38.38
C LEU A 454 -81.34 19.90 39.16
N ALA A 455 -81.22 18.58 39.31
CA ALA A 455 -80.11 17.97 40.03
C ALA A 455 -78.80 18.05 39.22
N LEU A 456 -77.83 18.83 39.71
CA LEU A 456 -76.56 19.01 39.02
C LEU A 456 -75.60 17.85 39.33
N ARG A 457 -75.44 16.91 38.40
CA ARG A 457 -74.52 15.76 38.54
C ARG A 457 -73.71 15.52 37.27
N GLY A 458 -72.39 15.43 37.40
CA GLY A 458 -71.48 15.14 36.28
C GLY A 458 -70.56 16.33 35.97
N ARG A 459 -70.34 16.65 34.69
CA ARG A 459 -69.58 17.85 34.25
C ARG A 459 -70.40 18.76 33.33
N GLU A 460 -71.48 18.21 32.79
CA GLU A 460 -72.44 18.83 31.90
C GLU A 460 -73.77 18.13 32.16
N VAL A 461 -74.83 18.89 32.36
CA VAL A 461 -76.21 18.40 32.55
C VAL A 461 -77.05 19.09 31.50
N SER A 462 -77.87 18.34 30.77
CA SER A 462 -78.87 18.92 29.88
C SER A 462 -80.22 18.31 30.16
N GLU A 463 -81.20 19.15 30.43
CA GLU A 463 -82.58 18.75 30.74
C GLU A 463 -83.57 19.69 30.06
N GLU A 464 -84.78 19.20 29.84
CA GLU A 464 -85.88 19.98 29.28
C GLU A 464 -86.81 20.41 30.42
N THR A 465 -87.10 21.70 30.49
CA THR A 465 -87.99 22.30 31.49
C THR A 465 -89.27 22.79 30.81
N ASP A 466 -90.39 22.63 31.50
CA ASP A 466 -91.68 23.25 31.19
C ASP A 466 -91.96 24.32 32.26
N ALA A 467 -91.43 25.52 32.05
CA ALA A 467 -91.47 26.64 33.00
C ALA A 467 -92.60 27.62 32.65
N GLY A 468 -93.85 27.23 32.91
CA GLY A 468 -95.05 28.07 32.72
C GLY A 468 -95.38 28.31 31.23
N ASP A 469 -95.99 27.31 30.57
CA ASP A 469 -96.29 27.28 29.12
C ASP A 469 -95.06 27.47 28.20
N VAL A 470 -93.85 27.28 28.73
CA VAL A 470 -92.59 27.49 28.00
C VAL A 470 -91.70 26.25 28.10
N ARG A 471 -91.56 25.56 26.97
CA ARG A 471 -90.51 24.55 26.77
C ARG A 471 -89.17 25.19 26.50
N ALA A 472 -88.17 24.81 27.29
CA ALA A 472 -86.78 25.16 27.03
C ALA A 472 -85.85 23.99 27.36
N ARG A 473 -84.83 23.80 26.51
CA ARG A 473 -83.70 22.93 26.85
C ARG A 473 -82.62 23.75 27.53
N ILE A 474 -82.30 23.39 28.77
CA ILE A 474 -81.23 23.99 29.56
C ILE A 474 -80.02 23.07 29.48
N THR A 475 -78.87 23.62 29.10
CA THR A 475 -77.57 22.93 29.25
C THR A 475 -76.71 23.69 30.25
N VAL A 476 -76.35 23.02 31.34
CA VAL A 476 -75.51 23.53 32.43
C VAL A 476 -74.13 22.87 32.32
N ARG A 477 -73.05 23.67 32.30
CA ARG A 477 -71.67 23.15 32.36
C ARG A 477 -70.85 23.92 33.38
N GLY A 478 -69.92 23.24 34.04
CA GLY A 478 -68.98 23.89 34.95
C GLY A 478 -67.96 24.73 34.17
N GLY A 479 -67.71 25.96 34.61
CA GLY A 479 -66.74 26.87 33.99
C GLY A 479 -65.94 27.67 35.04
N HIS A 480 -64.95 28.42 34.55
CA HIS A 480 -64.18 29.34 35.37
C HIS A 480 -64.18 30.73 34.76
N GLU A 481 -64.51 31.73 35.56
CA GLU A 481 -64.54 33.14 35.21
C GLU A 481 -63.90 33.95 36.35
N GLY A 482 -62.93 34.82 36.04
CA GLY A 482 -62.14 35.52 37.07
C GLY A 482 -61.43 34.60 38.09
N GLY A 483 -61.17 33.33 37.73
CA GLY A 483 -60.63 32.31 38.64
C GLY A 483 -61.65 31.67 39.60
N ARG A 484 -62.91 32.14 39.61
CA ARG A 484 -64.00 31.57 40.42
C ARG A 484 -64.71 30.44 39.65
N LEU A 485 -65.39 29.56 40.36
CA LEU A 485 -66.24 28.52 39.77
C LEU A 485 -67.60 29.15 39.41
N VAL A 486 -68.02 29.04 38.16
CA VAL A 486 -69.32 29.52 37.67
C VAL A 486 -70.04 28.40 36.91
N LEU A 487 -71.37 28.44 36.92
CA LEU A 487 -72.17 27.64 36.02
C LEU A 487 -72.33 28.41 34.71
N VAL A 488 -71.83 27.86 33.61
CA VAL A 488 -72.16 28.39 32.28
C VAL A 488 -73.46 27.75 31.85
N LEU A 489 -74.50 28.56 31.77
CA LEU A 489 -75.85 28.16 31.39
C LEU A 489 -76.07 28.49 29.91
N ARG A 490 -76.77 27.60 29.22
CA ARG A 490 -77.31 27.83 27.88
C ARG A 490 -78.78 27.45 27.89
N CYS A 491 -79.63 28.34 27.44
CA CYS A 491 -81.07 28.12 27.31
C CYS A 491 -81.42 28.17 25.81
N ASP A 492 -82.00 27.09 25.28
CA ASP A 492 -82.56 27.04 23.92
C ASP A 492 -84.08 26.84 24.07
N ARG A 493 -84.82 27.94 23.97
CA ARG A 493 -86.26 28.04 24.23
C ARG A 493 -87.05 27.89 22.94
N GLU A 494 -88.10 27.06 22.96
CA GLU A 494 -88.97 26.87 21.81
C GLU A 494 -89.81 28.11 21.51
N ALA A 495 -90.13 28.31 20.23
CA ALA A 495 -90.86 29.49 19.78
C ALA A 495 -92.32 29.46 20.28
N PRO A 496 -92.91 30.60 20.70
CA PRO A 496 -94.30 30.64 21.19
C PRO A 496 -95.37 30.30 20.14
N ARG A 497 -95.00 30.14 18.87
CA ARG A 497 -95.88 29.76 17.76
C ARG A 497 -95.14 28.79 16.82
N PRO A 498 -95.83 27.81 16.21
CA PRO A 498 -95.23 26.95 15.20
C PRO A 498 -94.58 27.78 14.07
N GLY A 499 -93.30 27.52 13.78
CA GLY A 499 -92.53 28.22 12.74
C GLY A 499 -91.81 29.50 13.16
N GLY A 500 -91.89 29.94 14.43
CA GLY A 500 -91.07 31.03 14.94
C GLY A 500 -89.61 30.63 15.22
N GLU A 501 -88.71 31.60 15.34
CA GLU A 501 -87.32 31.35 15.73
C GLU A 501 -87.20 30.93 17.20
N ARG A 502 -86.27 30.01 17.49
CA ARG A 502 -85.93 29.60 18.85
C ARG A 502 -85.09 30.68 19.53
N LEU A 503 -85.49 31.08 20.73
CA LEU A 503 -84.72 32.03 21.52
C LEU A 503 -83.53 31.29 22.17
N ARG A 504 -82.32 31.67 21.78
CA ARG A 504 -81.08 31.12 22.32
C ARG A 504 -80.36 32.17 23.15
N ASP A 505 -80.11 31.84 24.40
CA ASP A 505 -79.42 32.70 25.34
C ASP A 505 -78.36 31.90 26.11
N SER A 506 -77.31 32.57 26.54
CA SER A 506 -76.23 31.95 27.31
C SER A 506 -75.55 32.97 28.21
N GLY A 507 -75.41 32.62 29.48
CA GLY A 507 -74.77 33.47 30.48
C GLY A 507 -74.10 32.63 31.57
N THR A 508 -73.45 33.32 32.49
CA THR A 508 -72.87 32.70 33.68
C THR A 508 -73.75 32.96 34.90
N CYS A 509 -73.91 31.93 35.71
CA CYS A 509 -74.48 32.01 37.05
C CYS A 509 -73.35 31.75 38.04
N GLU A 510 -72.98 32.76 38.83
CA GLU A 510 -72.14 32.52 40.00
C GLU A 510 -72.91 31.66 41.02
N LEU A 511 -72.19 30.85 41.78
CA LEU A 511 -72.79 29.99 42.82
C LEU A 511 -73.47 30.85 43.90
N GLY A 512 -74.68 30.50 44.29
CA GLY A 512 -75.47 31.29 45.26
C GLY A 512 -76.02 32.62 44.73
N LYS A 513 -75.81 32.97 43.45
CA LYS A 513 -76.51 34.07 42.78
C LYS A 513 -77.64 33.54 41.91
N SER A 514 -78.49 34.45 41.45
CA SER A 514 -79.43 34.22 40.36
C SER A 514 -79.00 34.92 39.07
N THR A 515 -79.43 34.38 37.94
CA THR A 515 -79.34 35.00 36.61
C THR A 515 -80.62 34.72 35.83
N VAL A 516 -80.91 35.49 34.78
CA VAL A 516 -82.11 35.32 33.96
C VAL A 516 -81.69 35.11 32.51
N LEU A 517 -82.14 34.01 31.91
CA LEU A 517 -81.86 33.68 30.50
C LEU A 517 -83.15 33.26 29.81
N CYS A 518 -83.39 33.70 28.57
CA CYS A 518 -84.65 33.46 27.84
C CYS A 518 -85.95 33.83 28.59
N GLY A 519 -85.88 34.70 29.60
CA GLY A 519 -87.00 35.08 30.48
C GLY A 519 -87.29 34.10 31.64
N ILE A 520 -86.42 33.10 31.84
CA ILE A 520 -86.49 32.13 32.95
C ILE A 520 -85.41 32.51 33.98
N GLY A 521 -85.78 32.51 35.26
CA GLY A 521 -84.85 32.72 36.37
C GLY A 521 -84.10 31.44 36.73
N PHE A 522 -82.82 31.54 36.99
CA PHE A 522 -81.95 30.44 37.41
C PHE A 522 -81.22 30.84 38.69
N SER A 523 -81.35 30.06 39.77
CA SER A 523 -80.56 30.24 40.99
C SER A 523 -79.86 28.94 41.37
N HIS A 524 -78.57 29.01 41.70
CA HIS A 524 -77.83 27.82 42.14
C HIS A 524 -77.82 27.70 43.66
N GLU A 525 -78.27 26.56 44.15
CA GLU A 525 -78.27 26.20 45.56
C GLU A 525 -77.22 25.11 45.80
N THR A 526 -76.17 25.46 46.55
CA THR A 526 -75.25 24.48 47.12
C THR A 526 -75.98 23.72 48.23
N GLY A 527 -76.00 22.38 48.15
CA GLY A 527 -76.84 21.52 48.99
C GLY A 527 -76.63 21.60 50.51
N SER A 528 -75.68 22.39 50.99
CA SER A 528 -75.50 22.76 52.41
C SER A 528 -76.66 23.56 53.01
N GLN A 529 -77.63 24.05 52.22
CA GLN A 529 -78.89 24.63 52.74
C GLN A 529 -80.12 23.71 52.56
N ALA A 530 -80.02 22.62 51.81
CA ALA A 530 -81.16 21.75 51.48
C ALA A 530 -81.58 20.77 52.61
N VAL A 531 -80.89 20.79 53.76
CA VAL A 531 -81.11 19.87 54.90
C VAL A 531 -81.93 20.52 56.02
N ALA A 532 -82.32 21.79 55.89
CA ALA A 532 -83.06 22.54 56.92
C ALA A 532 -84.59 22.59 56.69
N MET A 533 -85.14 21.81 55.75
CA MET A 533 -86.59 21.68 55.52
C MET A 533 -87.00 20.24 55.17
N GLN A 534 -87.00 19.38 56.19
CA GLN A 534 -87.87 18.20 56.33
C GLN A 534 -88.36 18.11 57.77
#